data_AF-A0A938MX52-F1
#
_entry.id   AF-A0A938MX52-F1
#
_cell.length_a   1.000
_cell.length_b   1.000
_cell.length_c   1.000
_cell.angle_alpha   90.00
_cell.angle_beta   90.00
_cell.angle_gamma   90.00
#
_symmetry.space_group_name_H-M   'P 1'
#
loop_
_entity.id
_entity.type
_entity.pdbx_description
1 polymer ?
#
loop_
_entity_poly.entity_id
_entity_poly.type
_entity_poly.pdbx_seq_one_letter_code
_entity_poly.pdbx_strand_id
1 'polypeptide(L)'
;MTHAEAPEIRQKANQVKAKSYIAALDDSDPISGPLIRRAAAVALGNLDARAAVALPRLTRLVREEDNEWVKIAAVEAIRQITESDSPKR
;
A
#
# COMPACT_ATOMS: atom_id res chain seq x y z
N MET A 1 -17.02 23.06 23.51
CA MET A 1 -15.72 23.23 22.84
C MET A 1 -15.49 22.01 21.96
N THR A 2 -15.91 22.08 20.70
CA THR A 2 -15.82 20.98 19.74
C THR A 2 -14.37 20.83 19.29
N HIS A 3 -13.65 19.85 19.84
CA HIS A 3 -12.33 19.47 19.35
C HIS A 3 -12.53 18.73 18.03
N ALA A 4 -12.60 19.49 16.93
CA ALA A 4 -12.48 18.96 15.60
C ALA A 4 -11.01 18.50 15.45
N GLU A 5 -10.73 17.24 15.76
CA GLU A 5 -9.44 16.61 15.49
C GLU A 5 -9.18 16.69 13.98
N ALA A 6 -8.29 17.61 13.62
CA ALA A 6 -8.05 18.04 12.26
C ALA A 6 -7.67 16.83 11.37
N PRO A 7 -8.30 16.67 10.19
CA PRO A 7 -7.97 15.62 9.23
C PRO A 7 -6.47 15.60 8.83
N GLU A 8 -5.74 16.69 9.07
CA GLU A 8 -4.30 16.84 8.80
C GLU A 8 -3.39 15.93 9.64
N ILE A 9 -3.70 15.66 10.92
CA ILE A 9 -2.86 14.78 11.77
C ILE A 9 -3.03 13.32 11.32
N ARG A 10 -4.27 12.93 11.02
CA ARG A 10 -4.60 11.61 10.47
C ARG A 10 -3.94 11.39 9.10
N GLN A 11 -3.92 12.42 8.25
CA GLN A 11 -3.32 12.34 6.92
C GLN A 11 -1.79 12.19 6.97
N LYS A 12 -1.11 12.96 7.83
CA LYS A 12 0.35 12.84 8.04
C LYS A 12 0.73 11.47 8.60
N ALA A 13 0.00 10.96 9.59
CA ALA A 13 0.23 9.62 10.14
C ALA A 13 0.05 8.52 9.07
N ASN A 14 -0.90 8.70 8.14
CA ASN A 14 -1.16 7.73 7.10
C ASN A 14 -0.08 7.71 6.01
N GLN A 15 0.49 8.87 5.67
CA GLN A 15 1.65 8.94 4.76
C GLN A 15 2.90 8.28 5.35
N VAL A 16 3.16 8.45 6.65
CA VAL A 16 4.29 7.79 7.33
C VAL A 16 4.14 6.27 7.30
N LYS A 17 2.91 5.77 7.53
CA LYS A 17 2.60 4.34 7.40
C LYS A 17 2.80 3.83 5.97
N ALA A 18 2.33 4.55 4.96
CA ALA A 18 2.53 4.17 3.56
C ALA A 18 4.02 4.03 3.20
N LYS A 19 4.88 4.95 3.65
CA LYS A 19 6.33 4.85 3.45
C LYS A 19 6.94 3.64 4.14
N SER A 20 6.50 3.33 5.37
CA SER A 20 6.94 2.13 6.08
C SER A 20 6.53 0.85 5.35
N TYR A 21 5.34 0.81 4.78
CA TYR A 21 4.89 -0.34 3.99
C TYR A 21 5.64 -0.47 2.66
N ILE A 22 5.99 0.65 2.01
CA ILE A 22 6.86 0.61 0.82
C ILE A 22 8.22 -0.01 1.14
N ALA A 23 8.82 0.33 2.28
CA ALA A 23 10.07 -0.31 2.72
C ALA A 23 9.88 -1.82 2.97
N ALA A 24 8.74 -2.23 3.52
CA ALA A 24 8.41 -3.64 3.73
C ALA A 24 8.16 -4.41 2.42
N LEU A 25 7.90 -3.74 1.29
CA LEU A 25 7.86 -4.38 -0.03
C LEU A 25 9.25 -4.80 -0.53
N ASP A 26 10.32 -4.27 0.07
CA ASP A 26 11.72 -4.57 -0.29
C ASP A 26 12.34 -5.66 0.61
N ASP A 27 11.54 -6.22 1.52
CA ASP A 27 12.03 -7.24 2.43
C ASP A 27 12.53 -8.46 1.64
N SER A 28 13.82 -8.76 1.83
CA SER A 28 14.54 -9.79 1.09
C SER A 28 14.62 -11.12 1.86
N ASP A 29 13.94 -11.24 3.00
CA ASP A 29 13.96 -12.47 3.78
C ASP A 29 13.27 -13.59 2.98
N PRO A 30 13.96 -14.72 2.73
CA PRO A 30 13.40 -15.78 1.89
C PRO A 30 12.29 -16.59 2.57
N ILE A 31 12.18 -16.53 3.90
CA ILE A 31 11.24 -17.33 4.69
C ILE A 31 9.96 -16.52 4.98
N SER A 32 10.13 -15.31 5.48
CA SER A 32 9.08 -14.39 5.93
C SER A 32 8.84 -13.25 4.97
N GLY A 33 9.77 -12.94 4.06
CA GLY A 33 9.66 -11.82 3.11
C GLY A 33 8.40 -11.89 2.25
N PRO A 34 7.99 -13.05 1.67
CA PRO A 34 6.74 -13.12 0.93
C PRO A 34 5.50 -12.77 1.79
N LEU A 35 5.48 -13.19 3.06
CA LEU A 35 4.40 -12.84 3.98
C LEU A 35 4.40 -11.34 4.30
N ILE A 36 5.58 -10.75 4.52
CA ILE A 36 5.77 -9.33 4.81
C ILE A 36 5.38 -8.46 3.60
N ARG A 37 5.88 -8.79 2.41
CA ARG A 37 5.56 -8.08 1.15
C ARG A 37 4.07 -8.16 0.83
N ARG A 38 3.44 -9.32 1.05
CA ARG A 38 1.98 -9.47 0.92
C ARG A 38 1.24 -8.56 1.90
N ALA A 39 1.59 -8.61 3.18
CA ALA A 39 0.94 -7.80 4.20
C ALA A 39 1.09 -6.29 3.92
N ALA A 40 2.26 -5.88 3.45
CA ALA A 40 2.54 -4.51 3.04
C ALA A 40 1.67 -4.09 1.84
N ALA A 41 1.55 -4.93 0.80
CA ALA A 41 0.68 -4.67 -0.34
C ALA A 41 -0.79 -4.51 0.08
N VAL A 42 -1.31 -5.43 0.90
CA VAL A 42 -2.68 -5.35 1.44
C VAL A 42 -2.88 -4.07 2.25
N ALA A 43 -1.93 -3.74 3.13
CA ALA A 43 -2.01 -2.54 3.95
C ALA A 43 -2.05 -1.28 3.08
N LEU A 44 -1.24 -1.22 2.01
CA LEU A 44 -1.23 -0.12 1.05
C LEU A 44 -2.56 0.00 0.29
N GLY A 45 -3.17 -1.12 -0.14
CA GLY A 45 -4.51 -1.12 -0.73
C GLY A 45 -5.56 -0.52 0.20
N ASN A 46 -5.53 -0.90 1.48
CA ASN A 46 -6.43 -0.37 2.52
C ASN A 46 -6.23 1.13 2.83
N LEU A 47 -5.15 1.75 2.34
CA LEU A 47 -4.98 3.20 2.45
C LEU A 47 -5.63 3.96 1.28
N ASP A 48 -6.18 3.25 0.29
CA ASP A 48 -6.86 3.78 -0.89
C ASP A 48 -5.97 4.78 -1.65
N ALA A 49 -6.56 5.82 -2.26
CA ALA A 49 -5.86 6.86 -3.00
C ALA A 49 -4.68 7.52 -2.23
N ARG A 50 -4.65 7.42 -0.89
CA ARG A 50 -3.54 7.95 -0.07
C ARG A 50 -2.24 7.19 -0.27
N ALA A 51 -2.30 5.94 -0.75
CA ALA A 51 -1.15 5.13 -1.11
C ALA A 51 -0.76 5.24 -2.61
N ALA A 52 -1.24 6.25 -3.34
CA ALA A 52 -0.83 6.50 -4.72
C ALA A 52 0.70 6.55 -4.91
N VAL A 53 1.44 7.02 -3.90
CA VAL A 53 2.92 7.03 -3.90
C VAL A 53 3.55 5.63 -3.98
N ALA A 54 2.81 4.58 -3.61
CA ALA A 54 3.27 3.19 -3.67
C ALA A 54 3.03 2.52 -5.02
N LEU A 55 2.27 3.13 -5.94
CA LEU A 55 1.93 2.54 -7.24
C LEU A 55 3.14 2.06 -8.05
N PRO A 56 4.25 2.82 -8.16
CA PRO A 56 5.42 2.36 -8.90
C PRO A 56 6.03 1.10 -8.27
N ARG A 57 6.06 1.03 -6.93
CA ARG A 57 6.66 -0.10 -6.22
C ARG A 57 5.77 -1.35 -6.29
N LEU A 58 4.46 -1.19 -6.13
CA LEU A 58 3.48 -2.27 -6.32
C LEU A 58 3.53 -2.81 -7.75
N THR A 59 3.63 -1.94 -8.76
CA THR A 59 3.75 -2.36 -10.17
C THR A 59 5.01 -3.17 -10.42
N ARG A 60 6.13 -2.76 -9.81
CA ARG A 60 7.39 -3.51 -9.87
C ARG A 60 7.25 -4.88 -9.17
N LEU A 61 6.58 -4.91 -8.02
CA LEU A 61 6.28 -6.15 -7.29
C LEU A 61 5.53 -7.16 -8.17
N VAL A 62 4.48 -6.74 -8.87
CA VAL A 62 3.70 -7.63 -9.77
C VAL A 62 4.57 -8.28 -10.86
N ARG A 63 5.62 -7.59 -11.32
CA ARG A 63 6.50 -8.07 -12.40
C ARG A 63 7.64 -8.95 -11.91
N GLU A 64 8.28 -8.54 -10.82
CA GLU A 64 9.55 -9.12 -10.34
C GLU A 64 9.36 -10.17 -9.24
N GLU A 65 8.19 -10.24 -8.61
CA GLU A 65 7.94 -11.18 -7.52
C GLU A 65 7.70 -12.60 -8.04
N ASP A 66 8.30 -13.61 -7.41
CA ASP A 66 8.05 -15.00 -7.77
C ASP A 66 6.80 -15.57 -7.06
N ASN A 67 6.48 -15.07 -5.87
CA ASN A 67 5.34 -15.55 -5.09
C ASN A 67 3.99 -15.04 -5.63
N GLU A 68 3.14 -15.96 -6.06
CA GLU A 68 1.82 -15.66 -6.63
C GLU A 68 0.89 -14.90 -5.66
N TRP A 69 0.91 -15.22 -4.37
CA TRP A 69 0.07 -14.55 -3.38
C TRP A 69 0.44 -13.09 -3.18
N VAL A 70 1.74 -12.78 -3.28
CA VAL A 70 2.26 -11.41 -3.20
C VAL A 70 1.87 -10.63 -4.46
N LYS A 71 1.95 -11.25 -5.64
CA LYS A 71 1.50 -10.67 -6.91
C LYS A 71 0.01 -10.31 -6.86
N ILE A 72 -0.84 -11.24 -6.43
CA ILE A 72 -2.30 -11.01 -6.31
C ILE A 72 -2.56 -9.82 -5.38
N ALA A 73 -1.95 -9.81 -4.20
CA ALA A 73 -2.13 -8.71 -3.25
C ALA A 73 -1.69 -7.35 -3.82
N ALA A 74 -0.59 -7.32 -4.60
CA ALA A 74 -0.14 -6.09 -5.24
C ALA A 74 -1.07 -5.62 -6.35
N VAL A 75 -1.62 -6.53 -7.16
CA VAL A 75 -2.63 -6.19 -8.18
C VAL A 75 -3.89 -5.63 -7.52
N GLU A 76 -4.38 -6.27 -6.45
CA GLU A 76 -5.55 -5.79 -5.70
C GLU A 76 -5.29 -4.42 -5.08
N ALA A 77 -4.10 -4.20 -4.50
CA ALA A 77 -3.73 -2.92 -3.94
C ALA A 77 -3.70 -1.81 -4.99
N ILE A 78 -3.11 -2.07 -6.17
CA ILE A 78 -3.13 -1.12 -7.30
C ILE A 78 -4.57 -0.80 -7.71
N ARG A 79 -5.42 -1.81 -7.81
CA ARG A 79 -6.84 -1.63 -8.16
C ARG A 79 -7.54 -0.73 -7.15
N GLN A 80 -7.40 -1.00 -5.86
CA GLN A 80 -8.01 -0.19 -4.79
C GLN A 80 -7.51 1.26 -4.81
N ILE A 81 -6.20 1.47 -4.95
CA ILE A 81 -5.61 2.82 -4.99
C ILE A 81 -6.14 3.62 -6.18
N THR A 82 -6.21 3.01 -7.38
CA THR A 82 -6.65 3.67 -8.62
C THR A 82 -8.16 3.83 -8.73
N GLU A 83 -8.94 2.88 -8.20
CA GLU A 83 -10.40 2.91 -8.17
C GLU A 83 -10.92 3.92 -7.13
N SER A 84 -10.21 4.10 -6.02
CA SER A 84 -10.49 5.16 -5.03
C SER A 84 -10.02 6.55 -5.49
N ASP A 85 -9.00 6.64 -6.35
CA ASP A 85 -8.55 7.92 -6.94
C ASP A 85 -9.48 8.39 -8.08
N SER A 86 -10.17 7.45 -8.73
CA SER A 86 -11.16 7.77 -9.75
C SER A 86 -12.38 8.44 -9.09
N PRO A 87 -12.69 9.72 -9.38
CA PRO A 87 -13.97 10.28 -8.96
C PRO A 87 -15.06 9.45 -9.63
N LYS A 88 -15.90 8.80 -8.82
CA LYS A 88 -17.11 8.10 -9.30
C LYS A 88 -17.86 9.07 -10.20
N ARG A 89 -17.80 8.84 -11.51
CA ARG A 89 -18.53 9.60 -12.53
C ARG A 89 -20.02 9.31 -12.43
#